data_AF-A0A534C7M5-F1
#
_entry.id   AF-A0A534C7M5-F1
#
_cell.length_a   1.000
_cell.length_b   1.000
_cell.length_c   1.000
_cell.angle_alpha   90.00
_cell.angle_beta   90.00
_cell.angle_gamma   90.00
#
_symmetry.space_group_name_H-M   'P 1'
#
loop_
_entity.id
_entity.type
_entity.pdbx_description
1 polymer ?
#
loop_
_entity_poly.entity_id
_entity_poly.type
_entity_poly.pdbx_seq_one_letter_code
_entity_poly.pdbx_strand_id
1 'polypeptide(L)' 'MTRAIVLHETGGPEKLRWEAVEVGDPGAGELRIRHTAVGVNFHDT' A
#
# COMPACT_ATOMS: atom_id res chain seq x y z
N MET A 1 -0.36 3.06 -13.77
CA MET A 1 0.00 3.83 -12.56
C MET A 1 -0.87 3.38 -11.41
N THR A 2 -0.36 2.52 -10.54
CA THR A 2 -1.01 2.16 -9.27
C THR A 2 -0.64 3.19 -8.22
N ARG A 3 -1.51 3.41 -7.23
CA ARG A 3 -1.19 4.28 -6.09
C ARG A 3 -1.31 3.51 -4.78
N ALA A 4 -0.50 3.89 -3.81
CA ALA A 4 -0.47 3.30 -2.47
C ALA A 4 -0.24 4.38 -1.41
N ILE A 5 -0.66 4.08 -0.19
CA ILE A 5 -0.20 4.83 0.99
C ILE A 5 1.15 4.24 1.39
N VAL A 6 2.19 5.08 1.40
CA VAL A 6 3.57 4.68 1.67
C VAL A 6 4.09 5.43 2.89
N LEU A 7 4.77 4.71 3.79
CA LEU A 7 5.43 5.25 4.96
C LEU A 7 6.94 5.15 4.78
N HIS A 8 7.62 6.29 4.66
CA HIS A 8 9.08 6.35 4.54
C HIS A 8 9.80 6.56 5.89
N GLU A 9 9.08 7.05 6.89
CA GLU A 9 9.56 7.29 8.25
C GLU A 9 8.40 7.07 9.24
N THR A 10 8.69 6.58 10.45
CA THR A 10 7.66 6.39 11.48
C THR A 10 7.15 7.72 12.02
N GLY A 11 5.90 7.76 12.47
CA GLY A 11 5.28 8.96 13.01
C GLY A 11 3.75 8.89 12.98
N GLY A 12 3.10 10.05 13.09
CA GLY A 12 1.64 10.12 13.02
C GLY A 12 1.11 10.07 11.58
N PRO A 13 -0.21 10.27 11.40
CA PRO A 13 -0.86 10.24 10.09
C PRO A 13 -0.26 11.20 9.05
N GLU A 14 0.42 12.27 9.49
CA GLU A 14 1.14 13.21 8.61
C GLU A 14 2.29 12.58 7.82
N LYS A 15 2.75 11.39 8.22
CA LYS A 15 3.79 10.63 7.52
C LYS A 15 3.25 9.72 6.42
N LEU A 16 1.93 9.51 6.35
CA LEU A 16 1.29 8.70 5.32
C LEU A 16 1.24 9.46 3.98
N ARG A 17 1.93 8.93 2.96
CA ARG A 17 2.02 9.59 1.65
C ARG A 17 1.26 8.83 0.57
N TRP A 18 0.43 9.54 -0.18
CA TRP A 18 -0.28 8.98 -1.34
C TRP A 18 0.56 9.09 -2.60
N GLU A 19 1.21 7.99 -2.98
CA GLU A 19 2.26 7.97 -4.00
C GLU A 19 1.88 7.06 -5.17
N ALA A 20 2.39 7.37 -6.35
CA ALA A 20 2.37 6.44 -7.48
C ALA A 20 3.48 5.41 -7.29
N VAL A 21 3.14 4.14 -7.47
CA VAL A 21 4.08 3.02 -7.30
C VAL A 21 4.01 2.08 -8.50
N GLU A 22 5.16 1.52 -8.86
CA GLU A 22 5.25 0.43 -9.82
C GLU A 22 4.94 -0.89 -9.11
N VAL A 23 4.09 -1.70 -9.73
CA VAL A 23 3.74 -3.04 -9.25
C VAL A 23 4.21 -4.03 -10.30
N GLY A 24 5.21 -4.81 -9.94
CA GLY A 24 5.78 -5.85 -10.80
C GLY A 24 4.81 -7.00 -11.08
N ASP A 25 5.28 -7.95 -11.88
CA ASP A 25 4.56 -9.19 -12.12
C ASP A 25 4.71 -10.13 -10.92
N PRO A 26 3.65 -10.92 -10.59
CA PRO A 26 3.72 -11.85 -9.48
C PRO A 26 4.73 -12.97 -9.76
N GLY A 27 5.47 -13.38 -8.73
CA GLY A 27 6.32 -14.56 -8.76
C GLY A 27 5.53 -15.86 -8.74
N ALA A 28 6.24 -16.99 -8.75
CA ALA A 28 5.62 -18.31 -8.66
C ALA A 28 4.86 -18.48 -7.33
N GLY A 29 3.54 -18.70 -7.42
CA GLY A 29 2.66 -18.85 -6.25
C GLY A 29 2.08 -17.55 -5.70
N GLU A 30 2.40 -16.39 -6.30
CA GLU A 30 1.86 -15.10 -5.89
C GLU A 30 0.66 -14.67 -6.74
N LEU A 31 -0.16 -13.76 -6.21
CA LEU A 31 -1.30 -13.17 -6.91
C LEU A 31 -1.12 -11.66 -7.02
N ARG A 32 -1.46 -11.12 -8.20
CA ARG A 32 -1.63 -9.68 -8.39
C ARG A 32 -3.11 -9.32 -8.28
N ILE A 33 -3.46 -8.59 -7.22
CA ILE A 33 -4.85 -8.25 -6.91
C ILE A 33 -5.10 -6.77 -7.13
N ARG A 34 -6.22 -6.46 -7.80
CA ARG A 34 -6.75 -5.10 -7.87
C ARG A 34 -7.73 -4.88 -6.72
N HIS A 35 -7.28 -4.18 -5.68
CA HIS A 35 -8.13 -3.82 -4.55
C HIS A 35 -9.32 -2.95 -5.00
N THR A 36 -10.52 -3.32 -4.58
CA THR A 36 -11.76 -2.52 -4.73
C THR A 36 -12.24 -1.97 -3.39
N ALA A 37 -11.82 -2.58 -2.29
CA ALA A 37 -11.96 -2.13 -0.92
C ALA A 37 -10.71 -2.55 -0.13
N VAL A 38 -10.36 -1.77 0.89
CA VAL A 38 -9.27 -2.04 1.84
C VAL A 38 -9.79 -1.69 3.24
N GLY A 39 -9.65 -2.61 4.19
CA GLY A 39 -10.03 -2.38 5.58
C GLY A 39 -8.97 -1.56 6.31
N VAL A 40 -9.41 -0.74 7.27
CA VAL A 40 -8.52 -0.02 8.19
C VAL A 40 -8.69 -0.65 9.57
N ASN A 41 -7.57 -1.05 10.19
CA ASN A 41 -7.50 -1.69 11.50
C ASN A 41 -6.77 -0.79 12.49
N PHE A 42 -7.04 -0.98 13.79
CA PHE A 42 -6.30 -0.27 14.84
C PHE A 42 -4.80 -0.61 14.84
N HIS A 43 -4.40 -1.76 14.29
CA HIS A 43 -2.99 -2.14 14.16
C HIS A 43 -2.24 -1.36 13.07
N ASP A 44 -2.95 -0.58 12.24
CA ASP A 44 -2.34 0.17 11.15
C ASP A 44 -1.71 1.50 11.60
N THR A 45 -1.90 1.90 12.87
CA THR A 45 -1.32 3.12 13.48
C THR A 45 0.02 2.83 14.16
#